data_AF-A0A524QI78-F1
#
_entry.id   AF-A0A524QI78-F1
#
_cell.length_a   1.000
_cell.length_b   1.000
_cell.length_c   1.000
_cell.angle_alpha   90.00
_cell.angle_beta   90.00
_cell.angle_gamma   90.00
#
_symmetry.space_group_name_H-M   'P 1'
#
loop_
_entity.id
_entity.type
_entity.pdbx_description
1 polymer ?
#
loop_
_entity_poly.entity_id
_entity_poly.type
_entity_poly.pdbx_seq_one_letter_code
_entity_poly.pdbx_strand_id
1 'polypeptide(L)'
;MNEAKTYFWGSQRRFNSYAAWFTTRYGKRIQKVSLDAGFTCPNRDGTAGTGGCTYCSNDAFSPAYCTPDKSVTQQLEQGIAFHRRRYRRADSYLAYFQAYSNTYAGIDRLRELYGEALSHPAVAGLVIGTRPDCVNDTLLDYLAEMSRKYIVIVEYGIESVYDETLRRINRGH
;
A
#
# COMPACT_ATOMS: atom_id res chain seq x y z
N MET A 1 -25.55 -22.57 27.61
CA MET A 1 -25.17 -22.27 26.22
C MET A 1 -24.76 -20.80 26.16
N ASN A 2 -23.49 -20.49 25.89
CA ASN A 2 -23.09 -19.11 25.64
C ASN A 2 -23.64 -18.71 24.27
N GLU A 3 -24.55 -17.75 24.22
CA GLU A 3 -24.97 -17.14 22.96
C GLU A 3 -23.74 -16.49 22.31
N ALA A 4 -23.48 -16.86 21.06
CA ALA A 4 -22.36 -16.32 20.32
C ALA A 4 -22.66 -14.85 19.97
N LYS A 5 -22.02 -13.93 20.69
CA LYS A 5 -22.13 -12.49 20.48
C LYS A 5 -21.73 -12.11 19.04
N THR A 6 -22.66 -11.51 18.30
CA THR A 6 -22.39 -10.86 17.01
C THR A 6 -22.01 -9.40 17.26
N TYR A 7 -20.86 -8.97 16.72
CA TYR A 7 -20.39 -7.58 16.82
C TYR A 7 -21.03 -6.71 15.72
N PHE A 8 -20.93 -5.38 15.82
CA PHE A 8 -21.58 -4.44 14.88
C PHE A 8 -21.10 -4.59 13.42
N TRP A 9 -19.93 -5.20 13.19
CA TRP A 9 -19.42 -5.56 11.87
C TRP A 9 -19.97 -6.90 11.35
N GLY A 10 -21.02 -7.46 11.96
CA GLY A 10 -21.74 -8.63 11.45
C GLY A 10 -21.01 -9.96 11.58
N SER A 11 -20.00 -10.06 12.44
CA SER A 11 -19.24 -11.30 12.69
C SER A 11 -19.17 -11.63 14.18
N GLN A 12 -18.96 -12.90 14.51
CA GLN A 12 -18.67 -13.36 15.87
C GLN A 12 -17.20 -13.15 16.27
N ARG A 13 -16.31 -12.82 15.31
CA ARG A 13 -14.92 -12.49 15.60
C ARG A 13 -14.84 -11.16 16.34
N ARG A 14 -13.95 -11.09 17.35
CA ARG A 14 -13.68 -9.86 18.14
C ARG A 14 -13.01 -8.73 17.37
N PHE A 15 -12.65 -8.97 16.10
CA PHE A 15 -12.06 -7.99 15.20
C PHE A 15 -12.75 -8.06 13.83
N ASN A 16 -12.86 -6.91 13.18
CA ASN A 16 -13.28 -6.84 11.79
C ASN A 16 -12.06 -7.07 10.90
N SER A 17 -11.89 -8.30 10.39
CA SER A 17 -10.78 -8.59 9.49
C SER A 17 -10.88 -7.73 8.23
N TYR A 18 -9.74 -7.25 7.73
CA TYR A 18 -9.66 -6.43 6.52
C TYR A 18 -10.46 -7.02 5.34
N ALA A 19 -10.34 -8.34 5.12
CA ALA A 19 -11.10 -9.03 4.06
C ALA A 19 -12.63 -8.99 4.27
N ALA A 20 -13.10 -9.10 5.52
CA ALA A 20 -14.52 -9.01 5.86
C ALA A 20 -15.03 -7.58 5.65
N TRP A 21 -14.30 -6.58 6.13
CA TRP A 21 -14.64 -5.17 5.91
C TRP A 21 -14.80 -4.84 4.42
N PHE A 22 -13.86 -5.27 3.58
CA PHE A 22 -13.96 -5.09 2.12
C PHE A 22 -15.17 -5.80 1.51
N THR A 23 -15.42 -7.04 1.93
CA THR A 23 -16.57 -7.82 1.44
C THR A 23 -17.88 -7.16 1.81
N THR A 24 -18.03 -6.67 3.04
CA THR A 24 -19.23 -5.95 3.50
C THR A 24 -19.40 -4.61 2.78
N ARG A 25 -18.31 -3.85 2.57
CA ARG A 25 -18.34 -2.50 1.99
C ARG A 25 -18.56 -2.50 0.48
N TYR A 26 -18.00 -3.48 -0.24
CA TYR A 26 -17.94 -3.52 -1.71
C TYR A 26 -18.60 -4.75 -2.34
N GLY A 27 -19.17 -5.65 -1.53
CA GLY A 27 -19.87 -6.86 -1.99
C GLY A 27 -18.95 -7.96 -2.52
N LYS A 28 -17.63 -7.78 -2.52
CA LYS A 28 -16.66 -8.72 -3.06
C LYS A 28 -15.34 -8.68 -2.31
N ARG A 29 -14.57 -9.77 -2.43
CA ARG A 29 -13.21 -9.83 -1.91
C ARG A 29 -12.30 -9.00 -2.81
N ILE A 30 -11.57 -8.06 -2.21
CA ILE A 30 -10.53 -7.30 -2.90
C ILE A 30 -9.17 -7.73 -2.35
N GLN A 31 -8.20 -7.98 -3.24
CA GLN A 31 -6.86 -8.48 -2.89
C GLN A 31 -5.79 -7.44 -3.20
N LYS A 32 -4.92 -7.12 -2.24
CA LYS A 32 -3.73 -6.28 -2.49
C LYS A 32 -2.73 -7.06 -3.36
N VAL A 33 -2.14 -6.37 -4.34
CA VAL A 33 -1.03 -6.85 -5.19
C VAL A 33 0.13 -5.88 -4.98
N SER A 34 1.23 -6.37 -4.41
CA SER A 34 2.40 -5.52 -4.11
C SER A 34 3.06 -5.05 -5.40
N LEU A 35 3.63 -3.85 -5.36
CA LEU A 35 4.36 -3.20 -6.44
C LEU A 35 5.61 -2.54 -5.87
N ASP A 36 6.68 -2.60 -6.66
CA ASP A 36 7.90 -1.82 -6.47
C ASP A 36 8.06 -0.87 -7.66
N ALA A 37 7.82 0.42 -7.42
CA ALA A 37 7.94 1.46 -8.44
C ALA A 37 9.36 2.06 -8.53
N GLY A 38 10.35 1.44 -7.90
CA GLY A 38 11.75 1.88 -7.93
C GLY A 38 12.05 3.09 -7.06
N PHE A 39 11.18 3.40 -6.08
CA PHE A 39 11.39 4.51 -5.17
C PHE A 39 12.50 4.23 -4.15
N THR A 40 13.06 5.30 -3.61
CA THR A 40 13.87 5.28 -2.38
C THR A 40 13.10 5.95 -1.24
N CYS A 41 13.79 6.34 -0.17
CA CYS A 41 13.24 7.25 0.83
C CYS A 41 14.32 8.23 1.35
N PRO A 42 13.92 9.37 1.93
CA PRO A 42 14.86 10.40 2.43
C PRO A 42 15.91 9.89 3.44
N ASN A 43 15.59 8.80 4.14
CA ASN A 43 16.50 8.22 5.15
C ASN A 43 17.52 7.24 4.55
N ARG A 44 17.38 6.92 3.26
CA ARG A 44 18.33 6.10 2.50
C ARG A 44 19.22 6.94 1.59
N ASP A 45 18.68 8.00 1.00
CA ASP A 45 19.37 8.81 0.00
C ASP A 45 20.23 9.95 0.57
N GLY A 46 20.17 10.19 1.89
CA GLY A 46 20.93 11.24 2.57
C GLY A 46 20.13 12.49 2.92
N THR A 47 18.88 12.63 2.46
CA THR A 47 18.08 13.86 2.65
C THR A 47 17.65 14.07 4.10
N ALA A 48 17.26 13.00 4.80
CA ALA A 48 16.87 13.03 6.21
C ALA A 48 17.74 12.12 7.10
N GLY A 49 18.57 11.28 6.49
CA GLY A 49 19.46 10.34 7.16
C GLY A 49 20.14 9.44 6.13
N THR A 50 21.05 8.59 6.59
CA THR A 50 21.81 7.65 5.73
C THR A 50 21.58 6.21 6.19
N GLY A 51 21.73 5.26 5.27
CA GLY A 51 21.66 3.81 5.56
C GLY A 51 20.24 3.23 5.72
N GLY A 52 19.21 4.05 5.86
CA GLY A 52 17.82 3.60 6.06
C GLY A 52 17.48 3.21 7.50
N CYS A 53 16.22 2.84 7.75
CA CYS A 53 15.81 2.42 9.09
C CYS A 53 16.53 1.12 9.45
N THR A 54 16.91 0.95 10.71
CA THR A 54 17.76 -0.17 11.16
C THR A 54 17.17 -1.56 10.90
N TYR A 55 15.86 -1.66 10.71
CA TYR A 55 15.13 -2.91 10.44
C TYR A 55 14.66 -3.04 8.98
N CYS A 56 14.87 -2.02 8.15
CA CYS A 56 14.28 -1.96 6.81
C CYS A 56 15.01 -2.89 5.84
N SER A 57 14.32 -3.92 5.35
CA SER A 57 14.81 -4.83 4.32
C SER A 57 13.68 -5.25 3.38
N ASN A 58 13.31 -4.37 2.43
CA ASN A 58 12.19 -4.62 1.52
C ASN A 58 12.35 -5.92 0.72
N ASP A 59 13.57 -6.26 0.34
CA ASP A 59 13.88 -7.50 -0.40
C ASP A 59 13.45 -8.77 0.37
N ALA A 60 13.40 -8.72 1.71
CA ALA A 60 12.98 -9.86 2.53
C ALA A 60 11.46 -10.09 2.53
N PHE A 61 10.66 -9.13 2.07
CA PHE A 61 9.20 -9.22 2.09
C PHE A 61 8.50 -8.84 0.78
N SER A 62 9.24 -8.39 -0.24
CA SER A 62 8.74 -8.20 -1.60
C SER A 62 8.55 -9.54 -2.32
N PRO A 63 7.38 -9.79 -2.93
CA PRO A 63 7.20 -10.95 -3.81
C PRO A 63 8.18 -10.92 -4.99
N ALA A 64 8.59 -12.09 -5.49
CA ALA A 64 9.55 -12.20 -6.61
C ALA A 64 9.09 -11.54 -7.93
N TYR A 65 7.81 -11.24 -8.08
CA TYR A 65 7.30 -10.50 -9.24
C TYR A 65 7.47 -8.98 -9.11
N CYS A 66 7.71 -8.46 -7.91
CA CYS A 66 7.93 -7.04 -7.63
C CYS A 66 9.41 -6.71 -7.83
N THR A 67 9.75 -6.16 -8.99
CA THR A 67 11.11 -5.71 -9.28
C THR A 67 11.07 -4.40 -10.06
N PRO A 68 11.98 -3.44 -9.77
CA PRO A 68 11.90 -2.08 -10.31
C PRO A 68 12.22 -1.97 -11.81
N ASP A 69 12.79 -3.02 -12.41
CA ASP A 69 13.03 -3.13 -13.86
C ASP A 69 11.75 -3.39 -14.67
N LYS A 70 10.64 -3.77 -14.00
CA LYS A 70 9.35 -4.04 -14.64
C LYS A 70 8.41 -2.86 -14.50
N SER A 71 7.58 -2.66 -15.53
CA SER A 71 6.49 -1.68 -15.47
C SER A 71 5.46 -2.05 -14.40
N VAL A 72 4.66 -1.07 -13.95
CA VAL A 72 3.59 -1.29 -12.98
C VAL A 72 2.59 -2.33 -13.51
N THR A 73 2.23 -2.24 -14.79
CA THR A 73 1.34 -3.18 -15.47
C THR A 73 1.90 -4.61 -15.44
N GLN A 74 3.18 -4.80 -15.77
CA GLN A 74 3.81 -6.13 -15.76
C GLN A 74 3.80 -6.75 -14.36
N GLN A 75 4.13 -5.96 -13.33
CA GLN A 75 4.09 -6.42 -11.95
C GLN A 75 2.66 -6.77 -11.50
N LEU A 76 1.67 -5.96 -11.88
CA LEU A 76 0.25 -6.23 -11.61
C LEU A 76 -0.22 -7.54 -12.25
N GLU A 77 0.06 -7.76 -13.53
CA GLU A 77 -0.36 -8.97 -14.24
C GLU A 77 0.23 -10.23 -13.60
N GLN A 78 1.54 -10.22 -13.30
CA GLN A 78 2.23 -11.32 -12.65
C GLN A 78 1.70 -11.56 -11.22
N GLY A 79 1.49 -10.48 -10.46
CA GLY A 79 0.96 -10.55 -9.11
C GLY A 79 -0.49 -11.05 -9.04
N ILE A 80 -1.35 -10.61 -9.97
CA ILE A 80 -2.71 -11.10 -10.15
C ILE A 80 -2.69 -12.60 -10.48
N ALA A 81 -1.87 -13.02 -11.46
CA ALA A 81 -1.73 -14.42 -11.83
C ALA A 81 -1.26 -15.29 -10.65
N PHE A 82 -0.30 -14.79 -9.86
CA PHE A 82 0.17 -15.44 -8.64
C PHE A 82 -0.95 -15.58 -7.61
N HIS A 83 -1.67 -14.49 -7.31
CA HIS A 83 -2.73 -14.48 -6.30
C HIS A 83 -3.96 -15.29 -6.71
N ARG A 84 -4.31 -15.37 -8.00
CA ARG A 84 -5.44 -16.19 -8.48
C ARG A 84 -5.31 -17.67 -8.13
N ARG A 85 -4.08 -18.20 -8.05
CA ARG A 85 -3.83 -19.59 -7.63
C ARG A 85 -4.31 -19.86 -6.20
N ARG A 86 -4.10 -18.89 -5.30
CA ARG A 86 -4.44 -18.98 -3.87
C ARG A 86 -5.84 -18.46 -3.55
N TYR A 87 -6.29 -17.41 -4.25
CA TYR A 87 -7.53 -16.68 -3.98
C TYR A 87 -8.44 -16.69 -5.20
N ARG A 88 -9.00 -17.87 -5.52
CA ARG A 88 -9.82 -18.09 -6.72
C ARG A 88 -11.07 -17.21 -6.82
N ARG A 89 -11.53 -16.63 -5.70
CA ARG A 89 -12.71 -15.75 -5.62
C ARG A 89 -12.37 -14.26 -5.66
N ALA A 90 -11.09 -13.89 -5.73
CA ALA A 90 -10.70 -12.49 -5.89
C ALA A 90 -10.64 -12.18 -7.39
N ASP A 91 -11.52 -11.28 -7.83
CA ASP A 91 -11.60 -10.75 -9.19
C ASP A 91 -11.29 -9.24 -9.24
N SER A 92 -11.09 -8.63 -8.07
CA SER A 92 -10.80 -7.21 -7.89
C SER A 92 -9.57 -7.02 -7.01
N TYR A 93 -8.72 -6.06 -7.36
CA TYR A 93 -7.41 -5.87 -6.74
C TYR A 93 -7.16 -4.42 -6.32
N LEU A 94 -6.27 -4.24 -5.36
CA LEU A 94 -5.66 -2.95 -5.05
C LEU A 94 -4.19 -3.00 -5.44
N ALA A 95 -3.76 -2.05 -6.25
CA ALA A 95 -2.35 -1.83 -6.55
C ALA A 95 -1.67 -1.27 -5.31
N TYR A 96 -0.80 -2.06 -4.69
CA TYR A 96 -0.17 -1.72 -3.43
C TYR A 96 1.28 -1.31 -3.65
N PHE A 97 1.48 0.00 -3.78
CA PHE A 97 2.79 0.64 -3.80
C PHE A 97 3.40 0.52 -2.40
N GLN A 98 4.27 -0.48 -2.21
CA GLN A 98 4.61 -1.00 -0.89
C GLN A 98 6.05 -0.68 -0.48
N ALA A 99 6.98 -0.67 -1.43
CA ALA A 99 8.40 -0.50 -1.13
C ALA A 99 8.75 0.98 -0.89
N TYR A 100 9.46 1.27 0.21
CA TYR A 100 10.01 2.59 0.52
C TYR A 100 8.97 3.72 0.64
N SER A 101 9.19 4.87 0.00
CA SER A 101 8.30 6.05 0.07
C SER A 101 7.69 6.34 -1.28
N ASN A 102 6.49 5.80 -1.52
CA ASN A 102 5.84 5.79 -2.83
C ASN A 102 5.21 7.13 -3.24
N THR A 103 5.51 8.19 -2.50
CA THR A 103 5.14 9.58 -2.79
C THR A 103 6.39 10.46 -2.97
N TYR A 104 7.59 9.86 -2.90
CA TYR A 104 8.86 10.58 -2.95
C TYR A 104 9.31 10.81 -4.40
N ALA A 105 8.49 11.57 -5.14
CA ALA A 105 8.79 12.10 -6.47
C ALA A 105 7.86 13.29 -6.79
N GLY A 106 8.14 13.98 -7.90
CA GLY A 106 7.27 15.02 -8.42
C GLY A 106 5.89 14.50 -8.81
N ILE A 107 4.87 15.36 -8.72
CA ILE A 107 3.46 14.99 -8.93
C ILE A 107 3.19 14.35 -10.30
N ASP A 108 3.88 14.78 -11.35
CA ASP A 108 3.68 14.23 -12.70
C ASP A 108 4.13 12.77 -12.78
N ARG A 109 5.26 12.43 -12.13
CA ARG A 109 5.71 11.04 -12.05
C ARG A 109 4.74 10.16 -11.24
N LEU A 110 4.18 10.71 -10.15
CA LEU A 110 3.18 9.99 -9.35
C LEU A 110 1.90 9.76 -10.16
N ARG A 111 1.43 10.74 -10.93
CA ARG A 111 0.28 10.62 -11.85
C ARG A 111 0.48 9.52 -12.87
N GLU A 112 1.66 9.45 -13.50
CA GLU A 112 1.99 8.39 -14.46
C GLU A 112 1.87 7.01 -13.83
N LEU A 113 2.53 6.78 -12.69
CA LEU A 113 2.58 5.47 -12.03
C LEU A 113 1.21 5.04 -11.51
N TYR A 114 0.49 5.95 -10.86
CA TYR A 114 -0.84 5.67 -10.32
C TYR A 114 -1.87 5.50 -11.44
N GLY A 115 -1.74 6.29 -12.51
CA GLY A 115 -2.55 6.17 -13.72
C GLY A 115 -2.32 4.83 -14.43
N GLU A 116 -1.07 4.40 -14.58
CA GLU A 116 -0.73 3.07 -15.14
C GLU A 116 -1.42 1.97 -14.33
N ALA A 117 -1.30 1.99 -13.00
CA ALA A 117 -1.97 1.01 -12.12
C ALA A 117 -3.49 0.98 -12.30
N LEU A 118 -4.12 2.16 -12.32
CA LEU A 118 -5.58 2.30 -12.42
C LEU A 118 -6.14 2.04 -13.82
N SER A 119 -5.29 2.03 -14.85
CA SER A 119 -5.67 1.67 -16.21
C SER A 119 -5.98 0.16 -16.35
N HIS A 120 -5.45 -0.66 -15.44
CA HIS A 120 -5.68 -2.10 -15.46
C HIS A 120 -7.13 -2.44 -15.01
N PRO A 121 -7.93 -3.17 -15.81
CA PRO A 121 -9.38 -3.31 -15.61
C PRO A 121 -9.77 -4.05 -14.32
N ALA A 122 -8.88 -4.87 -13.76
CA ALA A 122 -9.12 -5.56 -12.50
C ALA A 122 -8.75 -4.75 -11.23
N VAL A 123 -8.12 -3.58 -11.38
CA VAL A 123 -7.68 -2.75 -10.26
C VAL A 123 -8.80 -1.79 -9.86
N ALA A 124 -9.28 -1.90 -8.62
CA ALA A 124 -10.33 -1.04 -8.07
C ALA A 124 -9.78 0.18 -7.33
N GLY A 125 -8.46 0.24 -7.12
CA GLY A 125 -7.86 1.31 -6.34
C GLY A 125 -6.41 1.08 -5.96
N LEU A 126 -5.91 2.01 -5.15
CA LEU A 126 -4.52 2.12 -4.74
C LEU A 126 -4.37 2.00 -3.23
N VAL A 127 -3.27 1.40 -2.83
CA VAL A 127 -2.73 1.51 -1.48
C VAL A 127 -1.32 2.07 -1.62
N ILE A 128 -1.04 3.17 -0.94
CA ILE A 128 0.21 3.93 -1.08
C ILE A 128 0.92 3.95 0.27
N GLY A 129 1.93 3.10 0.42
CA GLY A 129 2.82 3.09 1.57
C GLY A 129 3.84 4.23 1.45
N THR A 130 3.86 5.12 2.44
CA THR A 130 4.79 6.25 2.43
C THR A 130 5.17 6.75 3.83
N ARG A 131 6.14 7.66 3.88
CA ARG A 131 6.47 8.40 5.10
C ARG A 131 5.56 9.62 5.26
N PRO A 132 5.25 10.02 6.51
CA PRO A 132 4.39 11.18 6.76
C PRO A 132 4.99 12.50 6.24
N ASP A 133 6.32 12.62 6.25
CA ASP A 133 7.06 13.80 5.77
C ASP A 133 7.30 13.83 4.25
N CYS A 134 6.79 12.84 3.50
CA CYS A 134 6.86 12.78 2.04
C CYS A 134 5.52 13.10 1.36
N VAL A 135 4.60 13.78 2.05
CA VAL A 135 3.27 14.11 1.54
C VAL A 135 3.04 15.62 1.63
N ASN A 136 2.55 16.21 0.55
CA ASN A 136 2.25 17.63 0.44
C ASN A 136 0.81 17.87 -0.03
N ASP A 137 0.34 19.11 0.06
CA ASP A 137 -1.04 19.49 -0.27
C ASP A 137 -1.41 19.17 -1.73
N THR A 138 -0.51 19.44 -2.68
CA THR A 138 -0.73 19.11 -4.10
C THR A 138 -1.00 17.63 -4.32
N LEU A 139 -0.27 16.76 -3.63
CA LEU A 139 -0.51 15.32 -3.67
C LEU A 139 -1.84 14.95 -3.00
N LEU A 140 -2.14 15.54 -1.84
CA LEU A 140 -3.40 15.27 -1.12
C LEU A 140 -4.61 15.66 -1.97
N ASP A 141 -4.57 16.81 -2.65
CA ASP A 141 -5.62 17.26 -3.58
C ASP A 141 -5.82 16.26 -4.72
N TYR A 142 -4.72 15.77 -5.30
CA TYR A 142 -4.76 14.77 -6.35
C TYR A 142 -5.36 13.44 -5.85
N LEU A 143 -4.93 12.95 -4.68
CA LEU A 143 -5.47 11.72 -4.08
C LEU A 143 -6.95 11.87 -3.71
N ALA A 144 -7.35 13.05 -3.24
CA ALA A 144 -8.74 13.36 -2.93
C ALA A 144 -9.62 13.33 -4.18
N GLU A 145 -9.15 13.89 -5.30
CA GLU A 145 -9.85 13.80 -6.60
C GLU A 145 -10.02 12.33 -7.03
N MET A 146 -8.94 11.55 -6.99
CA MET A 146 -8.96 10.13 -7.36
C MET A 146 -9.92 9.31 -6.49
N SER A 147 -9.98 9.62 -5.18
CA SER A 147 -10.82 8.90 -4.21
C SER A 147 -12.33 8.98 -4.51
N ARG A 148 -12.76 9.93 -5.35
CA ARG A 148 -14.15 10.05 -5.80
C ARG A 148 -14.56 8.89 -6.72
N LYS A 149 -13.59 8.27 -7.41
CA LYS A 149 -13.83 7.21 -8.39
C LYS A 149 -13.20 5.88 -7.98
N TYR A 150 -12.07 5.92 -7.30
CA TYR A 150 -11.28 4.75 -6.95
C TYR A 150 -11.13 4.61 -5.43
N ILE A 151 -10.83 3.40 -4.96
CA ILE A 151 -10.44 3.18 -3.57
C ILE A 151 -9.01 3.76 -3.40
N VAL A 152 -8.81 4.69 -2.49
CA VAL A 152 -7.47 5.25 -2.20
C VAL A 152 -7.19 5.10 -0.72
N ILE A 153 -6.08 4.45 -0.40
CA ILE A 153 -5.62 4.23 0.98
C ILE A 153 -4.17 4.70 1.06
N VAL A 154 -3.88 5.60 2.01
CA VAL A 154 -2.51 6.02 2.33
C VAL A 154 -2.10 5.33 3.63
N GLU A 155 -0.97 4.61 3.60
CA GLU A 155 -0.42 3.91 4.76
C GLU A 155 0.87 4.63 5.20
N TYR A 156 0.80 5.33 6.33
CA TYR A 156 1.94 6.04 6.89
C TYR A 156 2.80 5.11 7.76
N GLY A 157 4.08 5.02 7.43
CA GLY A 157 5.07 4.36 8.28
C GLY A 157 5.45 5.21 9.49
N ILE A 158 4.57 5.31 10.49
CA ILE A 158 4.84 6.03 11.75
C ILE A 158 5.83 5.25 12.61
N GLU A 159 5.63 3.93 12.71
CA GLU A 159 6.45 2.94 13.45
C GLU A 159 6.41 3.06 14.98
N SER A 160 6.53 4.27 15.53
CA SER A 160 6.43 4.52 16.96
C SER A 160 5.88 5.92 17.23
N VAL A 161 5.20 6.07 18.36
CA VAL A 161 4.79 7.37 18.90
C VAL A 161 5.84 7.99 19.83
N TYR A 162 6.98 7.30 20.03
CA TYR A 162 8.04 7.73 20.93
C TYR A 162 9.29 8.14 20.13
N ASP A 163 9.66 9.42 20.21
CA ASP A 163 10.82 9.98 19.52
C ASP A 163 12.13 9.25 19.82
N GLU A 164 12.30 8.78 21.05
CA GLU A 164 13.49 8.00 21.43
C GLU A 164 13.60 6.70 20.62
N THR A 165 12.47 6.03 20.38
CA THR A 165 12.44 4.83 19.54
C THR A 165 12.73 5.20 18.09
N LEU A 166 12.12 6.28 17.58
CA LEU A 166 12.34 6.75 16.21
C LEU A 166 13.81 7.10 15.96
N ARG A 167 14.48 7.76 16.91
CA ARG A 167 15.93 8.01 16.87
C ARG A 167 16.73 6.71 16.87
N ARG A 168 16.41 5.77 17.77
CA ARG A 168 17.12 4.49 17.90
C ARG A 168 17.06 3.65 16.62
N ILE A 169 15.91 3.63 15.94
CA ILE A 169 15.72 2.85 14.71
C ILE A 169 16.10 3.62 13.44
N ASN A 170 16.68 4.82 13.59
CA ASN A 170 17.00 5.73 12.50
C ASN A 170 15.78 5.95 11.59
N ARG A 171 14.63 6.42 12.12
CA ARG A 171 13.41 6.58 11.30
C ARG A 171 13.52 7.76 10.32
N GLY A 172 14.13 8.84 10.78
CA GLY A 172 14.41 10.05 10.00
C GLY A 172 13.23 11.01 9.83
N HIS A 173 12.16 10.88 10.64
CA HIS A 173 11.06 11.84 10.80
C HIS A 173 10.54 11.77 12.23
#